data_AF-A0A3M2L4R7-F1
#
_entry.id   AF-A0A3M2L4R7-F1
#
_cell.length_a   1.000
_cell.length_b   1.000
_cell.length_c   1.000
_cell.angle_alpha   90.00
_cell.angle_beta   90.00
_cell.angle_gamma   90.00
#
_symmetry.space_group_name_H-M   'P 1'
#
loop_
_entity.id
_entity.type
_entity.pdbx_description
1 polymer ?
#
loop_
_entity_poly.entity_id
_entity_poly.type
_entity_poly.pdbx_seq_one_letter_code
_entity_poly.pdbx_strand_id
1 'polypeptide(L)'
;MRNVHVPVLVMAAQCDFLHWPVSREYRDTLPDATLVDIQGAGHAVSTDQPQLFTQLLETFLDDQPLPLLAYTAMDPPPGRWTR
;
A
#
# COMPACT_ATOMS: atom_id res chain seq x y z
N MET A 1 16.20 1.36 9.84
CA MET A 1 14.78 1.74 10.07
C MET A 1 14.02 0.80 11.00
N ARG A 2 14.54 -0.39 11.32
CA ARG A 2 13.87 -1.40 12.17
C ARG A 2 13.58 -0.98 13.63
N ASN A 3 14.09 0.17 14.07
CA ASN A 3 13.87 0.74 15.42
C ASN A 3 13.00 2.01 15.40
N VAL A 4 12.40 2.35 14.26
CA VAL A 4 11.50 3.49 14.12
C VAL A 4 10.07 2.99 14.28
N HIS A 5 9.37 3.49 15.30
CA HIS A 5 8.01 3.10 15.65
C HIS A 5 7.00 4.20 15.30
N VAL A 6 6.92 4.53 14.02
CA VAL A 6 5.90 5.44 13.51
C VAL A 6 4.95 4.63 12.62
N PRO A 7 3.63 4.84 12.73
CA PRO A 7 2.69 4.24 11.78
C PRO A 7 3.07 4.61 10.35
N VAL A 8 3.03 3.64 9.44
CA VAL A 8 3.31 3.86 8.02
C VAL A 8 2.25 3.21 7.16
N LEU A 9 1.73 3.93 6.17
CA LEU A 9 0.86 3.38 5.13
C LEU A 9 1.65 3.22 3.83
N VAL A 10 1.68 2.00 3.30
CA VAL A 10 2.28 1.66 2.00
C VAL A 10 1.15 1.36 1.02
N MET A 11 0.99 2.18 -0.01
CA MET A 11 0.00 1.99 -1.07
C MET A 11 0.67 1.34 -2.28
N ALA A 12 0.42 0.05 -2.52
CA ALA A 12 0.97 -0.69 -3.66
C ALA A 12 -0.06 -0.74 -4.80
N ALA A 13 0.19 -0.04 -5.90
CA ALA A 13 -0.72 0.01 -7.03
C ALA A 13 -0.48 -1.13 -8.01
N GLN A 14 -1.54 -1.88 -8.37
CA GLN A 14 -1.45 -3.11 -9.15
C GLN A 14 -0.69 -2.98 -10.47
N CYS A 15 -0.81 -1.83 -11.14
CA CYS A 15 -0.23 -1.57 -12.45
C CYS A 15 0.97 -0.63 -12.41
N ASP A 16 1.55 -0.37 -11.24
CA ASP A 16 2.78 0.42 -11.10
C ASP A 16 3.94 -0.22 -11.90
N PHE A 17 4.94 0.59 -12.26
CA PHE A 17 6.21 0.10 -12.80
C PHE A 17 7.14 -0.42 -11.69
N LEU A 18 6.88 -0.05 -10.43
CA LEU A 18 7.58 -0.64 -9.29
C LEU A 18 7.17 -2.09 -9.10
N HIS A 19 8.15 -2.97 -8.89
CA HIS A 19 7.89 -4.40 -8.72
C HIS A 19 7.44 -4.70 -7.28
N TRP A 20 6.61 -5.74 -7.12
CA TRP A 20 6.06 -6.16 -5.82
C TRP A 20 7.09 -6.23 -4.67
N PRO A 21 8.29 -6.82 -4.85
CA PRO A 21 9.26 -6.91 -3.76
C PRO A 21 9.68 -5.54 -3.19
N VAL A 22 9.65 -4.48 -3.99
CA VAL A 22 10.01 -3.12 -3.56
C VAL A 22 8.97 -2.58 -2.59
N SER A 23 7.68 -2.63 -2.94
CA SER A 23 6.60 -2.18 -2.04
C SER A 23 6.53 -3.05 -0.77
N ARG A 24 6.71 -4.37 -0.91
CA ARG A 24 6.71 -5.30 0.23
C ARG A 24 7.86 -5.03 1.20
N GLU A 25 9.03 -4.64 0.72
CA GLU A 25 10.20 -4.37 1.56
C GLU A 25 9.93 -3.30 2.63
N TYR A 26 9.12 -2.28 2.33
CA TYR A 26 8.73 -1.28 3.32
C TYR A 26 7.95 -1.90 4.48
N ARG A 27 6.96 -2.75 4.18
CA ARG A 27 6.20 -3.51 5.19
C ARG A 27 7.11 -4.42 6.01
N ASP A 28 8.05 -5.09 5.36
CA ASP A 28 8.94 -6.05 6.03
C ASP A 28 10.03 -5.37 6.89
N THR A 29 10.32 -4.10 6.62
CA THR A 29 11.40 -3.34 7.28
C THR A 29 10.91 -2.43 8.40
N LEU A 30 9.70 -1.89 8.27
CA LEU A 30 9.10 -0.94 9.19
C LEU A 30 8.12 -1.68 10.12
N PRO A 31 8.34 -1.67 11.45
CA PRO A 31 7.60 -2.51 12.38
C PRO A 31 6.10 -2.20 12.44
N ASP A 32 5.72 -0.94 12.20
CA ASP A 32 4.34 -0.45 12.31
C ASP A 32 3.76 -0.05 10.94
N ALA A 33 4.20 -0.73 9.87
CA ALA A 33 3.73 -0.49 8.51
C ALA A 33 2.51 -1.35 8.14
N THR A 34 1.52 -0.70 7.53
CA THR A 34 0.38 -1.33 6.88
C THR A 34 0.55 -1.19 5.37
N LEU A 35 0.51 -2.31 4.65
CA LEU A 35 0.51 -2.32 3.18
C LEU A 35 -0.91 -2.56 2.69
N VAL A 36 -1.37 -1.77 1.74
CA VAL A 36 -2.63 -1.98 1.02
C VAL A 36 -2.35 -2.17 -0.46
N ASP A 37 -3.09 -3.08 -1.08
CA ASP A 37 -3.04 -3.34 -2.52
C ASP A 37 -4.18 -2.58 -3.21
N ILE A 38 -3.84 -1.73 -4.18
CA ILE A 38 -4.77 -0.89 -4.92
C ILE A 38 -4.94 -1.46 -6.32
N GLN A 39 -6.02 -2.22 -6.47
CA GLN A 39 -6.42 -2.86 -7.72
C GLN A 39 -6.85 -1.82 -8.76
N GLY A 40 -6.41 -1.97 -10.00
CA GLY A 40 -6.81 -1.10 -11.11
C GLY A 40 -6.17 0.29 -11.14
N ALA A 41 -5.17 0.58 -10.31
CA ALA A 41 -4.37 1.81 -10.38
C ALA A 41 -2.96 1.54 -10.91
N GLY A 42 -2.42 2.50 -11.67
CA GLY A 42 -1.01 2.58 -12.04
C GLY A 42 -0.20 3.41 -11.03
N HIS A 43 0.95 3.91 -11.49
CA HIS A 43 1.87 4.67 -10.64
C HIS A 43 1.25 5.90 -9.96
N ALA A 44 0.32 6.58 -10.64
CA ALA A 44 -0.32 7.79 -10.16
C ALA A 44 -1.67 7.49 -9.51
N VAL A 45 -1.68 6.76 -8.38
CA VAL A 45 -2.91 6.39 -7.64
C VAL A 45 -3.83 7.59 -7.38
N SER A 46 -3.27 8.74 -7.04
CA SER A 46 -4.03 9.97 -6.78
C SER A 46 -4.79 10.50 -8.00
N THR A 47 -4.34 10.17 -9.21
CA THR A 47 -5.00 10.52 -10.47
C THR A 47 -5.95 9.42 -10.93
N ASP A 48 -5.54 8.16 -10.80
CA ASP A 48 -6.32 7.00 -11.26
C ASP A 48 -7.54 6.76 -10.36
N GLN A 49 -7.39 6.94 -9.04
CA GLN A 49 -8.43 6.69 -8.03
C GLN A 49 -8.43 7.77 -6.94
N PRO A 50 -8.76 9.03 -7.28
CA PRO A 50 -8.62 10.18 -6.37
C PRO A 50 -9.43 10.05 -5.09
N GLN A 51 -10.61 9.42 -5.15
CA GLN A 51 -11.47 9.23 -3.98
C GLN A 51 -10.85 8.22 -3.01
N LEU A 52 -10.41 7.06 -3.51
CA LEU A 52 -9.77 6.03 -2.69
C LEU A 52 -8.45 6.54 -2.08
N PHE A 53 -7.64 7.24 -2.87
CA PHE A 53 -6.39 7.84 -2.40
C PHE A 53 -6.62 8.81 -1.23
N THR A 54 -7.55 9.74 -1.40
CA THR A 54 -7.90 10.73 -0.36
C THR A 54 -8.45 10.03 0.88
N GLN A 55 -9.38 9.08 0.71
CA GLN A 55 -9.98 8.36 1.83
C GLN A 55 -8.94 7.54 2.62
N LEU A 56 -7.98 6.89 1.94
CA LEU A 56 -6.89 6.18 2.60
C LEU A 56 -6.01 7.12 3.43
N LEU A 57 -5.71 8.31 2.92
CA LEU A 57 -4.94 9.32 3.66
C LEU A 57 -5.70 9.84 4.87
N GLU A 58 -6.96 10.25 4.70
CA GLU A 58 -7.79 10.77 5.79
C GLU A 58 -7.96 9.74 6.90
N THR A 59 -8.36 8.51 6.55
CA THR A 59 -8.54 7.44 7.55
C THR A 59 -7.24 7.07 8.25
N PHE A 60 -6.10 7.06 7.55
CA PHE A 60 -4.80 6.80 8.17
C PHE A 60 -4.35 7.92 9.11
N LEU A 61 -4.53 9.18 8.72
CA LEU A 61 -4.13 10.34 9.53
C LEU A 61 -5.01 10.51 10.77
N ASP A 62 -6.29 10.12 10.69
CA ASP A 62 -7.26 10.20 11.79
C ASP A 62 -7.31 8.93 12.66
N ASP A 63 -6.37 7.99 12.46
CA ASP A 63 -6.32 6.68 13.15
C ASP A 63 -7.65 5.91 13.09
N GLN A 64 -8.32 5.99 11.93
CA GLN A 64 -9.57 5.28 11.65
C GLN A 64 -9.30 3.98 10.87
N PRO A 65 -10.24 3.01 10.91
CA PRO A 65 -10.14 1.82 10.08
C PRO A 65 -9.99 2.17 8.59
N LEU A 66 -8.95 1.61 7.96
CA LEU A 66 -8.72 1.82 6.53
C LEU A 66 -9.87 1.22 5.70
N PRO A 67 -10.23 1.84 4.55
CA PRO A 67 -11.24 1.31 3.63
C PRO A 67 -10.80 0.02 2.93
N LEU A 68 -9.51 -0.33 2.98
CA LEU A 68 -8.93 -1.55 2.45
C LEU A 68 -8.30 -2.37 3.57
N LEU A 69 -8.38 -3.70 3.44
CA LEU A 69 -7.70 -4.61 4.35
C LEU A 69 -6.18 -4.54 4.13
N ALA A 70 -5.43 -4.68 5.24
CA ALA A 70 -4.00 -4.84 5.18
C ALA A 70 -3.63 -6.11 4.40
N TYR A 71 -2.72 -5.97 3.44
CA TYR A 71 -2.21 -7.07 2.65
C TYR A 71 -0.98 -7.72 3.32
N THR A 72 -1.18 -8.92 3.83
CA THR A 72 -0.20 -9.63 4.68
C THR A 72 0.51 -10.78 3.97
N ALA A 73 0.07 -11.18 2.78
CA ALA A 73 0.70 -12.29 2.06
C ALA A 73 2.11 -11.93 1.57
N MET A 74 2.96 -12.94 1.42
CA MET A 74 4.31 -12.80 0.89
C MET A 74 4.31 -12.70 -0.63
N ASP A 75 3.45 -13.50 -1.26
CA ASP A 75 3.26 -13.52 -2.69
C ASP A 75 2.53 -12.25 -3.16
N PRO A 76 2.82 -11.80 -4.39
CA PRO A 76 2.11 -10.68 -4.98
C PRO A 76 0.60 -10.93 -5.06
N PRO A 77 -0.23 -9.88 -4.94
CA PRO A 77 -1.65 -9.96 -5.24
C PRO A 77 -1.86 -10.46 -6.69
N PRO A 78 -2.99 -11.10 -6.99
CA PRO A 78 -3.34 -11.43 -8.37
C PRO A 78 -3.33 -10.17 -9.27
N GLY A 79 -2.76 -10.28 -10.46
CA GLY A 79 -2.74 -9.18 -11.42
C GLY A 79 -1.40 -8.99 -12.13
N ARG A 80 -1.08 -7.75 -12.46
CA ARG A 80 0.12 -7.41 -13.23
C ARG A 80 1.43 -7.65 -12.45
N TRP A 81 1.37 -7.79 -11.13
CA TRP A 81 2.50 -8.16 -10.28
C TRP A 81 3.19 -9.48 -10.65
N THR A 82 2.48 -10.40 -11.30
CA THR A 82 2.96 -11.74 -11.66
C THR A 82 3.33 -11.89 -13.15
N ARG A 83 3.30 -10.80 -13.93
CA ARG A 83 3.60 -10.82 -15.37
C ARG A 83 4.96 -10.23 -15.70
#